data_AF-A0AB33QEL7-F1
#
_entry.id   AF-A0AB33QEL7-F1
#
_cell.length_a   1.000
_cell.length_b   1.000
_cell.length_c   1.000
_cell.angle_alpha   90.00
_cell.angle_beta   90.00
_cell.angle_gamma   90.00
#
_symmetry.space_group_name_H-M   'P 1'
#
loop_
_entity.id
_entity.type
_entity.pdbx_description
1 polymer ?
#
loop_
_entity_poly.entity_id
_entity_poly.type
_entity_poly.pdbx_seq_one_letter_code
_entity_poly.pdbx_strand_id
1 'polypeptide(L)'
;MQKGIIILGVSLLLTACDLGFPRMTVNYDNLPQGEIKEYITKRFPNEPEKEVLSKLIYAHLDGDNRADSIKKAVSQMGMTCEAGKEICEYSGYIRTKLTGHSSGSGRAKRIYHIVISPKKGMDSLAIEHQIIEDTEN
;
A
#
# COMPACT_ATOMS: atom_id res chain seq x y z
N MET A 1 7.98 71.52 13.47
CA MET A 1 8.17 71.04 12.09
C MET A 1 8.73 69.62 12.15
N GLN A 2 8.10 68.70 11.41
CA GLN A 2 8.35 67.25 11.38
C GLN A 2 9.79 66.91 10.98
N LYS A 3 10.35 65.87 11.63
CA LYS A 3 11.22 64.88 10.95
C LYS A 3 10.94 63.51 11.57
N GLY A 4 10.14 62.71 10.85
CA GLY A 4 9.93 61.31 11.16
C GLY A 4 11.20 60.51 10.85
N ILE A 5 11.43 59.44 11.61
CA ILE A 5 12.33 58.37 11.20
C ILE A 5 11.59 57.05 11.33
N ILE A 6 11.62 56.39 10.19
CA ILE A 6 10.92 55.20 9.72
C ILE A 6 11.19 53.98 10.60
N ILE A 7 10.12 53.26 10.95
CA ILE A 7 10.16 51.89 11.46
C ILE A 7 10.66 51.02 10.30
N LEU A 8 11.95 50.66 10.31
CA LEU A 8 12.52 49.70 9.37
C LEU A 8 12.45 48.32 10.00
N GLY A 9 11.40 47.60 9.60
CA GLY A 9 11.11 46.25 10.01
C GLY A 9 12.25 45.31 9.67
N VAL A 10 12.67 44.55 10.69
CA VAL A 10 13.36 43.28 10.49
C VAL A 10 12.30 42.19 10.62
N SER A 11 11.42 42.13 9.62
CA SER A 11 10.65 40.92 9.36
C SER A 11 11.62 39.92 8.75
N LEU A 12 12.42 39.26 9.59
CA LEU A 12 13.23 38.13 9.15
C LEU A 12 12.24 37.03 8.78
N LEU A 13 11.97 36.94 7.48
CA LEU A 13 11.23 35.86 6.86
C LEU A 13 11.90 34.55 7.28
N LEU A 14 11.23 33.80 8.16
CA LEU A 14 11.46 32.38 8.34
C LEU A 14 11.04 31.69 7.03
N THR A 15 11.83 31.86 5.97
CA THR A 15 11.77 30.96 4.82
C THR A 15 12.26 29.63 5.36
N ALA A 16 11.32 28.74 5.68
CA ALA A 16 11.64 27.36 5.97
C ALA A 16 12.50 26.86 4.81
N CYS A 17 13.76 26.55 5.10
CA CYS A 17 14.63 25.88 4.14
C CYS A 17 13.99 24.53 3.85
N ASP A 18 13.24 24.43 2.75
CA ASP A 18 12.87 23.14 2.17
C ASP A 18 14.20 22.54 1.69
N LEU A 19 14.78 21.67 2.51
CA LEU A 19 16.16 21.16 2.42
C LEU A 19 16.43 20.30 1.16
N GLY A 20 15.63 20.45 0.11
CA GLY A 20 15.78 19.71 -1.15
C GLY A 20 15.61 18.20 -1.01
N PHE A 21 15.12 17.72 0.15
CA PHE A 21 14.96 16.30 0.39
C PHE A 21 13.89 15.72 -0.54
N PRO A 22 14.16 14.54 -1.13
CA PRO A 22 13.19 13.87 -1.98
C PRO A 22 11.92 13.58 -1.18
N ARG A 23 10.77 14.03 -1.69
CA ARG A 23 9.45 13.71 -1.12
C ARG A 23 8.86 12.52 -1.86
N MET A 24 8.32 11.56 -1.12
CA MET A 24 7.55 10.44 -1.66
C MET A 24 6.07 10.65 -1.37
N THR A 25 5.25 10.68 -2.41
CA THR A 25 3.79 10.59 -2.28
C THR A 25 3.35 9.20 -2.67
N VAL A 26 2.41 8.63 -1.89
CA VAL A 26 1.94 7.25 -2.06
C VAL A 26 0.42 7.25 -2.22
N ASN A 27 -0.10 6.56 -3.24
CA ASN A 27 -1.52 6.36 -3.49
C ASN A 27 -1.87 4.87 -3.31
N TYR A 28 -2.81 4.60 -2.39
CA TYR A 28 -3.30 3.27 -2.03
C TYR A 28 -4.70 2.95 -2.57
N ASP A 29 -5.26 3.80 -3.43
CA ASP A 29 -6.66 3.71 -3.88
C ASP A 29 -6.90 2.50 -4.78
N ASN A 30 -5.85 2.01 -5.43
CA ASN A 30 -5.89 0.86 -6.33
C ASN A 30 -5.69 -0.48 -5.61
N LEU A 31 -5.73 -0.48 -4.28
CA LEU A 31 -5.82 -1.68 -3.45
C LEU A 31 -7.29 -1.98 -3.14
N PRO A 32 -7.78 -3.23 -3.36
CA PRO A 32 -9.09 -3.66 -2.88
C PRO A 32 -9.24 -3.40 -1.37
N GLN A 33 -10.43 -2.96 -0.96
CA GLN A 33 -10.73 -2.67 0.45
C GLN A 33 -10.70 -3.96 1.29
N GLY A 34 -10.39 -3.82 2.57
CA GLY A 34 -10.31 -4.95 3.51
C GLY A 34 -8.98 -5.00 4.26
N GLU A 35 -8.86 -5.97 5.16
CA GLU A 35 -7.71 -6.10 6.06
C GLU A 35 -6.38 -6.30 5.32
N ILE A 36 -6.40 -6.90 4.12
CA ILE A 36 -5.18 -7.04 3.30
C ILE A 36 -4.64 -5.67 2.89
N LYS A 37 -5.51 -4.70 2.56
CA LYS A 37 -5.08 -3.32 2.26
C LYS A 37 -4.46 -2.67 3.48
N GLU A 38 -5.07 -2.81 4.65
CA GLU A 38 -4.50 -2.26 5.89
C GLU A 38 -3.12 -2.85 6.18
N TYR A 39 -2.98 -4.16 6.01
CA TYR A 39 -1.71 -4.87 6.18
C TYR A 39 -0.63 -4.33 5.24
N ILE A 40 -0.91 -4.24 3.93
CA ILE A 40 0.04 -3.72 2.94
C ILE A 40 0.40 -2.25 3.27
N THR A 41 -0.58 -1.42 3.62
CA THR A 41 -0.38 0.01 3.90
C THR A 41 0.49 0.23 5.13
N LYS A 42 0.28 -0.55 6.22
CA LYS A 42 1.07 -0.46 7.46
C LYS A 42 2.52 -0.93 7.27
N ARG A 43 2.78 -1.85 6.34
CA ARG A 43 4.11 -2.45 6.14
C ARG A 43 4.95 -1.74 5.08
N PHE A 44 4.32 -0.94 4.20
CA PHE A 44 5.00 -0.20 3.14
C PHE A 44 6.18 0.64 3.69
N PRO A 45 7.36 0.63 3.02
CA PRO A 45 7.66 0.07 1.69
C PRO A 45 8.12 -1.39 1.70
N ASN A 46 8.03 -2.11 2.83
CA ASN A 46 8.48 -3.50 2.93
C ASN A 46 7.53 -4.46 2.20
N GLU A 47 8.07 -5.58 1.76
CA GLU A 47 7.29 -6.63 1.11
C GLU A 47 6.39 -7.36 2.11
N PRO A 48 5.17 -7.77 1.69
CA PRO A 48 4.29 -8.58 2.51
C PRO A 48 4.86 -10.00 2.69
N GLU A 49 4.91 -10.44 3.94
CA GLU A 49 5.34 -11.79 4.32
C GLU A 49 4.17 -12.78 4.30
N LYS A 50 4.41 -13.98 3.75
CA LYS A 50 3.43 -15.08 3.67
C LYS A 50 2.98 -15.51 5.05
N GLU A 51 3.90 -15.60 6.01
CA GLU A 51 3.65 -16.09 7.36
C GLU A 51 2.73 -15.15 8.14
N VAL A 52 2.92 -13.83 7.99
CA VAL A 52 2.08 -12.82 8.64
C VAL A 52 0.69 -12.83 8.06
N LEU A 53 0.58 -12.89 6.72
CA LEU A 53 -0.72 -12.96 6.06
C LEU A 53 -1.47 -14.27 6.38
N SER A 54 -0.75 -15.38 6.45
CA SER A 54 -1.31 -16.68 6.86
C SER A 54 -1.91 -16.58 8.27
N LYS A 55 -1.20 -15.96 9.21
CA LYS A 55 -1.69 -15.76 10.59
C LYS A 55 -2.94 -14.89 10.63
N LEU A 56 -3.01 -13.85 9.81
CA LEU A 56 -4.22 -13.01 9.70
C LEU A 56 -5.41 -13.83 9.21
N ILE A 57 -5.23 -14.66 8.18
CA ILE A 57 -6.31 -15.53 7.67
C ILE A 57 -6.71 -16.56 8.73
N TYR A 58 -5.75 -17.20 9.39
CA TYR A 58 -6.04 -18.18 10.46
C TYR A 58 -6.86 -17.60 11.61
N ALA A 59 -6.65 -16.33 11.96
CA ALA A 59 -7.44 -15.65 12.99
C ALA A 59 -8.93 -15.58 12.64
N HIS A 60 -9.28 -15.49 11.35
CA HIS A 60 -10.67 -15.51 10.88
C HIS A 60 -11.27 -16.92 10.76
N LEU A 61 -10.43 -17.97 10.72
CA LEU A 61 -10.90 -19.34 10.58
C LEU A 61 -11.36 -19.96 11.90
N ASP A 62 -10.82 -19.50 13.05
CA ASP A 62 -11.12 -20.07 14.37
C ASP A 62 -10.99 -21.61 14.40
N GLY A 63 -9.98 -22.14 13.70
CA GLY A 63 -9.74 -23.58 13.54
C GLY A 63 -10.55 -24.29 12.45
N ASP A 64 -11.53 -23.65 11.81
CA ASP A 64 -12.30 -24.22 10.71
C ASP A 64 -11.60 -24.06 9.35
N ASN A 65 -10.82 -25.09 8.98
CA ASN A 65 -10.04 -25.11 7.74
C ASN A 65 -10.81 -25.64 6.52
N ARG A 66 -12.15 -25.71 6.56
CA ARG A 66 -12.95 -26.12 5.38
C ARG A 66 -12.83 -25.07 4.27
N ALA A 67 -12.94 -25.53 3.02
CA ALA A 67 -12.83 -24.66 1.85
C ALA A 67 -13.80 -23.47 1.88
N ASP A 68 -15.05 -23.68 2.32
CA ASP A 68 -16.05 -22.60 2.41
C ASP A 68 -15.69 -21.57 3.49
N SER A 69 -15.09 -22.02 4.59
CA SER A 69 -14.65 -21.16 5.69
C SER A 69 -13.44 -20.33 5.27
N ILE A 70 -12.47 -20.94 4.57
CA ILE A 70 -11.36 -20.22 3.93
C ILE A 70 -11.89 -19.18 2.94
N LYS A 71 -12.80 -19.58 2.04
CA LYS A 71 -13.41 -18.68 1.06
C LYS A 71 -14.06 -17.48 1.75
N LYS A 72 -14.85 -17.73 2.79
CA LYS A 72 -15.52 -16.67 3.56
C LYS A 72 -14.51 -15.73 4.23
N ALA A 73 -13.53 -16.27 4.94
CA ALA A 73 -12.51 -15.49 5.65
C ALA A 73 -11.75 -14.58 4.67
N VAL A 74 -11.21 -15.14 3.59
CA VAL A 74 -10.40 -14.36 2.66
C VAL A 74 -11.23 -13.35 1.86
N SER A 75 -12.51 -13.63 1.58
CA SER A 75 -13.44 -12.64 1.01
C SER A 75 -13.70 -11.46 1.94
N GLN A 76 -13.83 -11.69 3.25
CA GLN A 76 -13.96 -10.61 4.24
C GLN A 76 -12.70 -9.74 4.31
N MET A 77 -11.54 -10.33 4.05
CA MET A 77 -10.25 -9.63 4.03
C MET A 77 -9.96 -8.86 2.74
N GLY A 78 -10.84 -8.95 1.73
CA GLY A 78 -10.74 -8.22 0.47
C GLY A 78 -10.37 -9.05 -0.76
N MET A 79 -10.25 -10.38 -0.64
CA MET A 79 -10.02 -11.26 -1.80
C MET A 79 -11.31 -11.51 -2.58
N THR A 80 -11.22 -11.53 -3.90
CA THR A 80 -12.31 -11.95 -4.79
C THR A 80 -12.29 -13.47 -4.95
N CYS A 81 -13.40 -14.13 -4.68
CA CYS A 81 -13.56 -15.58 -4.84
C CYS A 81 -14.72 -15.89 -5.81
N GLU A 82 -14.45 -15.81 -7.11
CA GLU A 82 -15.48 -16.01 -8.14
C GLU A 82 -16.10 -17.42 -8.10
N ALA A 83 -17.37 -17.51 -8.49
CA ALA A 83 -18.05 -18.79 -8.63
C ALA A 83 -17.42 -19.60 -9.77
N GLY A 84 -17.07 -20.87 -9.52
CA GLY A 84 -16.44 -21.75 -10.51
C GLY A 84 -14.92 -21.63 -10.62
N LYS A 85 -14.30 -20.60 -10.03
CA LYS A 85 -12.83 -20.54 -9.89
C LYS A 85 -12.38 -21.30 -8.65
N GLU A 86 -11.26 -22.01 -8.77
CA GLU A 86 -10.64 -22.75 -7.66
C GLU A 86 -9.74 -21.88 -6.76
N ILE A 87 -9.52 -20.63 -7.17
CA ILE A 87 -8.59 -19.69 -6.55
C ILE A 87 -9.38 -18.45 -6.14
N CYS A 88 -9.08 -17.97 -4.93
CA CYS A 88 -9.40 -16.63 -4.48
C CYS A 88 -8.19 -15.73 -4.70
N GLU A 89 -8.41 -14.51 -5.20
CA GLU A 89 -7.34 -13.58 -5.57
C GLU A 89 -7.53 -12.20 -4.93
N TYR A 90 -6.43 -11.60 -4.51
CA TYR A 90 -6.33 -10.19 -4.20
C TYR A 90 -5.37 -9.58 -5.21
N SER A 91 -5.88 -8.68 -6.04
CA SER A 91 -5.09 -8.00 -7.06
C SER A 91 -5.27 -6.51 -6.91
N GLY A 92 -4.16 -5.79 -6.75
CA GLY A 92 -4.15 -4.35 -6.58
C GLY A 92 -2.75 -3.79 -6.67
N TYR A 93 -2.64 -2.47 -6.67
CA TYR A 93 -1.32 -1.84 -6.69
C TYR A 93 -1.27 -0.53 -5.90
N ILE A 94 -0.06 -0.14 -5.54
CA ILE A 94 0.26 1.17 -4.97
C ILE A 94 0.99 1.99 -6.03
N ARG A 95 0.62 3.26 -6.20
CA ARG A 95 1.42 4.22 -6.98
C ARG A 95 2.29 5.04 -6.05
N THR A 96 3.56 5.16 -6.40
CA THR A 96 4.51 6.02 -5.69
C THR A 96 5.04 7.05 -6.66
N LYS A 97 5.16 8.30 -6.19
CA LYS A 97 5.83 9.37 -6.93
C LYS A 97 6.90 9.97 -6.02
N LEU A 98 8.13 9.96 -6.53
CA LEU A 98 9.28 10.61 -5.90
C LEU A 98 9.51 11.94 -6.61
N THR A 99 9.60 13.02 -5.83
CA THR A 99 9.97 14.34 -6.33
C THR A 99 11.25 14.78 -5.61
N GLY A 100 12.36 14.87 -6.34
CA GLY A 100 13.61 15.46 -5.86
C GLY A 100 14.01 16.67 -6.72
N HIS A 101 14.59 17.69 -6.09
CA HIS A 101 14.99 18.93 -6.78
C HIS A 101 16.18 18.71 -7.73
N SER A 102 17.12 17.83 -7.36
CA SER A 102 18.36 17.53 -8.10
C SER A 102 18.45 16.08 -8.61
N SER A 103 17.77 15.14 -7.95
CA SER A 103 17.85 13.70 -8.24
C SER A 103 16.83 13.20 -9.26
N GLY A 104 16.05 14.09 -9.88
CA GLY A 104 14.96 13.75 -10.78
C GLY A 104 13.67 13.31 -10.07
N SER A 105 12.62 13.09 -10.86
CA SER A 105 11.34 12.55 -10.39
C SER A 105 11.12 11.17 -10.96
N GLY A 106 10.62 10.24 -10.14
CA GLY A 106 10.30 8.88 -10.56
C GLY A 106 8.88 8.51 -10.17
N ARG A 107 8.26 7.64 -10.95
CA ARG A 107 6.98 7.02 -10.60
C ARG A 107 7.11 5.51 -10.68
N ALA A 108 6.52 4.80 -9.73
CA ALA A 108 6.50 3.34 -9.74
C ALA A 108 5.16 2.79 -9.30
N LYS A 109 4.72 1.70 -9.94
CA LYS A 109 3.62 0.86 -9.47
C LYS A 109 4.21 -0.34 -8.73
N ARG A 110 3.70 -0.59 -7.53
CA ARG A 110 3.96 -1.83 -6.79
C ARG A 110 2.72 -2.69 -6.87
N ILE A 111 2.79 -3.76 -7.64
CA ILE A 111 1.68 -4.68 -7.92
C ILE A 111 1.71 -5.79 -6.89
N TYR A 112 0.57 -6.04 -6.28
CA TYR A 112 0.33 -7.11 -5.32
C TYR A 112 -0.67 -8.08 -5.93
N HIS A 113 -0.26 -9.33 -6.06
CA HIS A 113 -1.11 -10.43 -6.49
C HIS A 113 -0.99 -11.56 -5.46
N ILE A 114 -2.03 -11.74 -4.65
CA ILE A 114 -2.07 -12.75 -3.59
C ILE A 114 -3.13 -13.76 -3.97
N VAL A 115 -2.80 -15.03 -3.91
CA VAL A 115 -3.70 -16.11 -4.30
C VAL A 115 -3.75 -17.19 -3.23
N ILE A 116 -4.91 -17.81 -3.09
CA ILE A 116 -5.10 -19.01 -2.27
C ILE A 116 -6.10 -19.91 -2.96
N SER A 117 -5.88 -21.23 -2.90
CA SER A 117 -6.87 -22.21 -3.32
C SER A 117 -7.56 -22.79 -2.08
N PRO A 118 -8.81 -22.41 -1.78
CA PRO A 118 -9.50 -22.89 -0.57
C PRO A 118 -9.57 -24.41 -0.47
N LYS A 119 -9.64 -25.12 -1.61
CA LYS A 119 -9.64 -26.59 -1.66
C LYS A 119 -8.29 -27.20 -1.26
N LYS A 120 -7.18 -26.52 -1.54
CA LYS A 120 -5.82 -26.96 -1.18
C LYS A 120 -5.39 -26.47 0.20
N GLY A 121 -6.21 -25.66 0.87
CA GLY A 121 -5.94 -25.13 2.19
C GLY A 121 -4.88 -24.02 2.20
N MET A 122 -4.45 -23.65 3.41
CA MET A 122 -3.56 -22.51 3.66
C MET A 122 -2.17 -22.65 3.05
N ASP A 123 -1.67 -23.88 2.86
CA ASP A 123 -0.36 -24.12 2.23
C ASP A 123 -0.28 -23.55 0.81
N SER A 124 -1.43 -23.46 0.14
CA SER A 124 -1.57 -22.91 -1.21
C SER A 124 -1.50 -21.38 -1.29
N LEU A 125 -1.44 -20.68 -0.14
CA LEU A 125 -1.27 -19.23 -0.13
C LEU A 125 0.04 -18.86 -0.82
N ALA A 126 -0.04 -17.99 -1.82
CA ALA A 126 1.10 -17.45 -2.53
C ALA A 126 0.96 -15.92 -2.67
N ILE A 127 2.11 -15.26 -2.66
CA ILE A 127 2.23 -13.81 -2.80
C ILE A 127 3.19 -13.56 -3.95
N GLU A 128 2.71 -12.86 -4.96
CA GLU A 128 3.49 -12.32 -6.05
C GLU A 128 3.54 -10.79 -5.90
N HIS A 129 4.76 -10.25 -5.86
CA HIS A 129 5.01 -8.83 -5.72
C HIS A 129 5.92 -8.36 -6.86
N GLN A 130 5.54 -7.27 -7.53
CA GLN A 130 6.31 -6.70 -8.64
C GLN A 130 6.40 -5.20 -8.50
N ILE A 131 7.56 -4.63 -8.83
CA ILE A 131 7.77 -3.18 -8.91
C ILE A 131 8.06 -2.85 -10.36
N ILE A 132 7.24 -2.00 -10.96
CA ILE A 132 7.41 -1.53 -12.34
C ILE A 132 7.43 0.00 -12.37
N GLU A 133 8.02 0.56 -13.42
CA GLU A 133 7.89 1.99 -13.72
C GLU A 133 6.41 2.32 -14.02
N ASP A 134 5.92 3.43 -13.45
CA ASP A 134 4.55 3.90 -13.68
C ASP A 134 4.54 4.88 -14.86
N THR A 135 4.15 4.37 -16.03
CA THR A 135 4.09 5.12 -17.30
C THR A 135 2.72 5.75 -17.58
N GLU A 136 1.71 5.50 -16.73
CA GLU A 136 0.36 6.03 -16.91
C GLU A 136 0.26 7.44 -16.34
N ASN A 137 -0.18 8.41 -17.14
CA ASN A 137 -0.31 9.80 -16.71
C ASN A 137 -1.45 10.00 -15.72
#